data_AF-A0A8X6LFP3-F1
#
_entry.id   AF-A0A8X6LFP3-F1
#
_cell.length_a   1.000
_cell.length_b   1.000
_cell.length_c   1.000
_cell.angle_alpha   90.00
_cell.angle_beta   90.00
_cell.angle_gamma   90.00
#
_symmetry.space_group_name_H-M   'P 1'
#
loop_
_entity.id
_entity.type
_entity.pdbx_description
1 polymer ?
#
loop_
_entity_poly.entity_id
_entity_poly.type
_entity_poly.pdbx_seq_one_letter_code
_entity_poly.pdbx_strand_id
1 'polypeptide(L)'
;MELKVNDFPISEIKKVDITVQKTITITHGSYSGAIDPISDSAVLEIIQVKQGNIIYENSVDYKLNAGNVDWSLTGKEPAPGSSYLITYRCRTQVSPEDINEQGCKVRGAVDNSLVLVDYTWKMPALI
;
A
#
# COMPACT_ATOMS: atom_id res chain seq x y z
N MET A 1 15.37 0.28 -3.83
CA MET A 1 15.91 -0.90 -4.52
C MET A 1 16.30 -0.53 -5.94
N GLU A 2 17.31 -1.20 -6.49
CA GLU A 2 17.64 -1.12 -7.92
C GLU A 2 16.72 -2.08 -8.67
N LEU A 3 15.99 -1.56 -9.67
CA LEU A 3 15.14 -2.32 -10.58
C LEU A 3 15.84 -2.43 -11.93
N LYS A 4 16.12 -3.67 -12.36
CA LYS A 4 16.63 -3.95 -13.70
C LYS A 4 15.49 -4.44 -14.59
N VAL A 5 15.47 -3.95 -15.83
CA VAL A 5 14.54 -4.43 -16.84
C VAL A 5 15.18 -5.53 -17.69
N ASN A 6 14.37 -6.33 -18.37
CA ASN A 6 14.87 -7.44 -19.19
C ASN A 6 15.34 -6.97 -20.56
N ASP A 7 14.47 -6.25 -21.27
CA ASP A 7 14.78 -5.70 -22.58
C ASP A 7 15.35 -4.28 -22.44
N PHE A 8 16.44 -3.99 -23.13
CA PHE A 8 17.17 -2.72 -23.06
C PHE A 8 17.78 -2.39 -24.43
N PRO A 9 18.07 -1.10 -24.73
CA PRO A 9 17.97 0.07 -23.85
C PRO A 9 16.53 0.56 -23.66
N ILE A 10 16.22 1.03 -22.44
CA ILE A 10 14.95 1.68 -22.12
C ILE A 10 14.76 2.90 -23.02
N SER A 11 13.55 3.02 -23.60
CA SER A 11 13.10 4.22 -24.29
C SER A 11 12.32 5.13 -23.34
N GLU A 12 11.37 4.57 -22.58
CA GLU A 12 10.53 5.31 -21.64
C GLU A 12 9.98 4.36 -20.56
N ILE A 13 9.94 4.80 -19.29
CA ILE A 13 9.18 4.12 -18.24
C ILE A 13 7.82 4.81 -18.13
N LYS A 14 6.74 4.06 -18.38
CA LYS A 14 5.37 4.57 -18.36
C LYS A 14 4.75 4.49 -16.98
N LYS A 15 5.00 3.38 -16.27
CA LYS A 15 4.39 3.11 -14.97
C LYS A 15 5.28 2.23 -14.12
N VAL A 16 5.33 2.53 -12.83
CA VAL A 16 5.89 1.63 -11.81
C VAL A 16 4.86 1.51 -10.69
N ASP A 17 4.26 0.33 -10.53
CA ASP A 17 3.39 0.02 -9.39
C ASP A 17 4.16 -0.81 -8.37
N ILE A 18 4.04 -0.40 -7.10
CA ILE A 18 4.65 -1.09 -5.96
C ILE A 18 3.66 -1.30 -4.84
N THR A 19 3.98 -2.25 -3.95
CA THR A 19 3.33 -2.35 -2.65
C THR A 19 4.08 -1.50 -1.65
N VAL A 20 3.40 -0.56 -1.00
CA VAL A 20 3.97 0.29 0.08
C VAL A 20 3.32 -0.03 1.41
N GLN A 21 4.01 0.23 2.51
CA GLN A 21 3.44 0.19 3.86
C GLN A 21 3.33 1.61 4.40
N LYS A 22 2.14 1.96 4.91
CA LYS A 22 1.86 3.28 5.47
C LYS A 22 1.32 3.14 6.89
N THR A 23 1.53 4.18 7.67
CA THR A 23 0.88 4.34 8.98
C THR A 23 0.13 5.66 8.98
N ILE A 24 -1.18 5.62 9.21
CA ILE A 24 -2.04 6.81 9.25
C ILE A 24 -2.90 6.81 10.50
N THR A 25 -3.34 8.00 10.89
CA THR A 25 -4.36 8.19 11.92
C THR A 25 -5.74 8.21 11.25
N ILE A 26 -6.68 7.44 11.79
CA ILE A 26 -8.09 7.41 11.40
C ILE A 26 -8.95 7.85 12.57
N THR A 27 -10.04 8.56 12.27
CA THR A 27 -11.09 8.86 13.24
C THR A 27 -12.15 7.78 13.16
N HIS A 28 -12.46 7.15 14.28
CA HIS A 28 -13.53 6.17 14.40
C HIS A 28 -14.90 6.85 14.33
N GLY A 29 -15.85 6.20 13.66
CA GLY A 29 -17.23 6.67 13.54
C GLY A 29 -17.90 6.98 14.89
N SER A 30 -19.00 7.74 14.83
CA SER A 30 -19.71 8.22 16.02
C SER A 30 -20.63 7.16 16.67
N TYR A 31 -20.53 5.90 16.27
CA TYR A 31 -21.35 4.79 16.78
C TYR A 31 -20.59 3.46 16.66
N SER A 32 -21.03 2.46 17.42
CA SER A 32 -20.45 1.12 17.45
C SER A 32 -20.68 0.35 16.17
N GLY A 33 -19.66 -0.37 15.69
CA GLY A 33 -19.75 -1.14 14.45
C GLY A 33 -19.62 -0.28 13.19
N ALA A 34 -19.03 0.91 13.32
CA ALA A 34 -18.82 1.81 12.19
C ALA A 34 -17.86 1.22 11.15
N ILE A 35 -17.97 1.73 9.92
CA ILE A 35 -17.03 1.45 8.84
C ILE A 35 -16.21 2.72 8.60
N ASP A 36 -14.93 2.65 8.93
CA ASP A 36 -14.03 3.79 8.84
C ASP A 36 -13.20 3.71 7.54
N PRO A 37 -13.26 4.74 6.67
CA PRO A 37 -12.58 4.72 5.39
C PRO A 37 -11.07 4.92 5.53
N ILE A 38 -10.31 4.12 4.77
CA ILE A 38 -8.87 4.35 4.54
C ILE A 38 -8.74 5.27 3.33
N SER A 39 -7.91 6.32 3.43
CA SER A 39 -7.80 7.35 2.40
C SER A 39 -7.16 6.86 1.09
N ASP A 40 -6.33 5.81 1.16
CA ASP A 40 -5.75 5.19 -0.03
C ASP A 40 -6.67 4.15 -0.65
N SER A 41 -6.61 4.08 -1.97
CA SER A 41 -7.22 2.99 -2.73
C SER A 41 -6.31 1.75 -2.77
N ALA A 42 -6.86 0.62 -3.24
CA ALA A 42 -6.11 -0.64 -3.41
C ALA A 42 -5.37 -1.11 -2.15
N VAL A 43 -6.01 -0.97 -0.98
CA VAL A 43 -5.54 -1.56 0.28
C VAL A 43 -5.55 -3.08 0.15
N LEU A 44 -4.41 -3.69 0.42
CA LEU A 44 -4.20 -5.15 0.30
C LEU A 44 -4.45 -5.86 1.62
N GLU A 45 -3.89 -5.30 2.70
CA GLU A 45 -3.97 -5.86 4.04
C GLU A 45 -3.74 -4.79 5.10
N ILE A 46 -4.30 -5.01 6.29
CA ILE A 46 -3.99 -4.23 7.48
C ILE A 46 -3.01 -5.04 8.33
N ILE A 47 -1.85 -4.45 8.61
CA ILE A 47 -0.76 -5.07 9.38
C ILE A 47 -0.99 -4.89 10.88
N GLN A 48 -1.51 -3.74 11.29
CA GLN A 48 -1.78 -3.43 12.70
C GLN A 48 -2.85 -2.36 12.81
N VAL A 49 -3.70 -2.48 13.84
CA VAL A 49 -4.59 -1.42 14.30
C VAL A 49 -4.36 -1.24 15.79
N LYS A 50 -4.16 0.01 16.25
CA LYS A 50 -3.94 0.29 17.67
C LYS A 50 -4.43 1.66 18.11
N GLN A 51 -4.78 1.75 19.39
CA GLN A 51 -5.09 3.00 20.08
C GLN A 51 -4.38 3.01 21.44
N GLY A 52 -3.40 3.90 21.60
CA GLY A 52 -2.51 3.86 22.77
C GLY A 52 -1.82 2.49 22.87
N ASN A 53 -2.10 1.78 23.96
CA ASN A 53 -1.54 0.44 24.24
C ASN A 53 -2.47 -0.72 23.80
N ILE A 54 -3.67 -0.42 23.31
CA ILE A 54 -4.61 -1.44 22.85
C ILE A 54 -4.25 -1.77 21.41
N ILE A 55 -3.94 -3.04 21.14
CA ILE A 55 -3.82 -3.60 19.79
C ILE A 55 -5.11 -4.35 19.50
N TYR A 56 -5.74 -4.04 18.38
CA TYR A 56 -6.97 -4.69 17.94
C TYR A 56 -6.63 -5.87 17.03
N GLU A 57 -7.40 -6.95 17.14
CA GLU A 57 -7.16 -8.20 16.44
C GLU A 57 -8.00 -8.32 15.16
N ASN A 58 -7.35 -8.60 14.04
CA ASN A 58 -8.03 -8.84 12.77
C ASN A 58 -8.93 -10.08 12.88
N SER A 59 -10.13 -10.01 12.28
CA SER A 59 -11.15 -11.06 12.29
C SER A 59 -11.78 -11.35 13.66
N VAL A 60 -11.43 -10.56 14.69
CA VAL A 60 -12.06 -10.59 16.02
C VAL A 60 -12.67 -9.22 16.34
N ASP A 61 -11.85 -8.18 16.26
CA ASP A 61 -12.21 -6.79 16.59
C ASP A 61 -12.63 -6.02 15.34
N TYR A 62 -11.93 -6.22 14.22
CA TYR A 62 -12.23 -5.57 12.93
C TYR A 62 -11.93 -6.49 11.76
N LYS A 63 -12.38 -6.11 10.57
CA LYS A 63 -11.97 -6.72 9.29
C LYS A 63 -11.68 -5.64 8.25
N LEU A 64 -10.83 -5.95 7.27
CA LEU A 64 -10.69 -5.12 6.08
C LEU A 64 -11.86 -5.44 5.14
N ASN A 65 -12.66 -4.43 4.79
CA ASN A 65 -13.80 -4.59 3.89
C ASN A 65 -13.82 -3.48 2.83
N ALA A 66 -13.65 -3.86 1.56
CA ALA A 66 -13.65 -2.92 0.43
C ALA A 66 -12.73 -1.69 0.62
N GLY A 67 -11.56 -1.87 1.24
CA GLY A 67 -10.61 -0.79 1.51
C GLY A 67 -10.89 0.02 2.79
N ASN A 68 -11.82 -0.43 3.65
CA ASN A 68 -12.19 0.25 4.89
C ASN A 68 -11.90 -0.64 6.10
N VAL A 69 -11.70 -0.02 7.27
CA VAL A 69 -11.68 -0.72 8.55
C VAL A 69 -13.14 -0.91 8.99
N ASP A 70 -13.61 -2.13 8.94
CA ASP A 70 -15.00 -2.49 9.28
C ASP A 70 -15.03 -3.07 10.70
N TRP A 71 -15.63 -2.31 11.61
CA TRP A 71 -15.76 -2.65 13.03
C TRP A 71 -17.05 -3.42 13.35
N SER A 72 -17.80 -3.92 12.34
CA SER A 72 -19.07 -4.66 12.56
C SER A 72 -18.94 -5.98 13.34
N LEU A 73 -17.75 -6.36 13.78
CA LEU A 73 -17.53 -7.53 14.60
C LEU A 73 -17.86 -7.23 16.07
N THR A 74 -18.04 -8.27 16.89
CA THR A 74 -18.43 -8.14 18.31
C THR A 74 -17.24 -7.93 19.25
N GLY A 75 -16.04 -7.75 18.72
CA GLY A 75 -14.82 -7.54 19.50
C GLY A 75 -14.72 -6.12 20.06
N LYS A 76 -13.50 -5.73 20.42
CA LYS A 76 -13.18 -4.39 20.89
C LYS A 76 -13.13 -3.43 19.70
N GLU A 77 -13.51 -2.19 19.92
CA GLU A 77 -13.33 -1.11 18.95
C GLU A 77 -12.91 0.18 19.67
N PRO A 78 -12.30 1.14 18.96
CA PRO A 78 -12.03 2.47 19.49
C PRO A 78 -13.30 3.15 20.00
N ALA A 79 -13.17 4.03 21.00
CA ALA A 79 -14.33 4.79 21.47
C ALA A 79 -14.92 5.64 20.31
N PRO A 80 -16.24 5.78 20.19
CA PRO A 80 -16.87 6.61 19.16
C PRO A 80 -16.29 8.02 19.09
N GLY A 81 -15.95 8.48 17.88
CA GLY A 81 -15.34 9.80 17.64
C GLY A 81 -13.87 9.95 18.06
N SER A 82 -13.25 8.91 18.61
CA SER A 82 -11.82 8.92 18.94
C SER A 82 -10.93 8.62 17.72
N SER A 83 -9.62 8.81 17.85
CA SER A 83 -8.67 8.48 16.78
C SER A 83 -7.79 7.28 17.14
N TYR A 84 -7.42 6.51 16.13
CA TYR A 84 -6.55 5.35 16.24
C TYR A 84 -5.56 5.31 15.07
N LEU A 85 -4.49 4.53 15.22
CA LEU A 85 -3.48 4.34 14.19
C LEU A 85 -3.71 3.02 13.49
N ILE A 86 -3.59 3.04 12.16
CA ILE A 86 -3.47 1.83 11.36
C ILE A 86 -2.13 1.80 10.65
N THR A 87 -1.54 0.62 10.58
CA THR A 87 -0.45 0.29 9.66
C THR A 87 -1.00 -0.69 8.65
N TYR A 88 -0.89 -0.39 7.35
CA TYR A 88 -1.47 -1.19 6.27
C TYR A 88 -0.56 -1.19 5.05
N ARG A 89 -0.82 -2.10 4.12
CA ARG A 89 -0.19 -2.13 2.81
C ARG A 89 -1.19 -1.82 1.71
N CYS A 90 -0.77 -1.02 0.74
CA CYS A 90 -1.56 -0.70 -0.44
C CYS A 90 -0.69 -0.71 -1.70
N ARG A 91 -1.31 -0.83 -2.87
CA ARG A 91 -0.62 -0.58 -4.14
C ARG A 91 -0.64 0.91 -4.45
N THR A 92 0.49 1.42 -4.90
CA THR A 92 0.61 2.79 -5.39
C THR A 92 1.52 2.84 -6.58
N GLN A 93 1.24 3.80 -7.47
CA GLN A 93 2.17 4.18 -8.51
C GLN A 93 3.25 5.10 -7.92
N VAL A 94 4.48 4.94 -8.37
CA VAL A 94 5.62 5.79 -8.01
C VAL A 94 6.37 6.27 -9.23
N SER A 95 7.02 7.42 -9.10
CA SER A 95 8.00 7.89 -10.07
C SER A 95 9.35 7.25 -9.74
N PRO A 96 9.96 6.49 -10.67
CA PRO A 96 11.29 5.95 -10.47
C PRO A 96 12.36 7.07 -10.50
N GLU A 97 13.45 6.83 -9.79
CA GLU A 97 14.64 7.69 -9.73
C GLU A 97 15.78 7.06 -10.57
N ASP A 98 16.85 7.81 -10.83
CA ASP A 98 18.11 7.30 -11.39
C ASP A 98 17.95 6.40 -12.65
N ILE A 99 17.03 6.77 -13.55
CA ILE A 99 16.73 6.01 -14.77
C ILE A 99 17.95 5.99 -15.69
N ASN A 100 18.32 4.79 -16.15
CA ASN A 100 19.37 4.55 -17.12
C ASN A 100 18.90 3.54 -18.19
N GLU A 101 19.79 3.16 -19.11
CA GLU A 101 19.42 2.27 -20.21
C GLU A 101 18.97 0.87 -19.76
N GLN A 102 19.37 0.41 -18.58
CA GLN A 102 19.13 -0.95 -18.08
C GLN A 102 18.14 -1.01 -16.92
N GLY A 103 17.66 0.13 -16.40
CA GLY A 103 16.81 0.13 -15.23
C GLY A 103 16.61 1.49 -14.57
N CYS A 104 16.17 1.44 -13.32
CA CYS A 104 15.92 2.59 -12.48
C CYS A 104 15.93 2.22 -11.00
N LYS A 105 15.83 3.23 -10.15
CA LYS A 105 15.73 3.06 -8.70
C LYS A 105 14.30 3.31 -8.22
N VAL A 106 13.81 2.41 -7.37
CA VAL A 106 12.46 2.48 -6.81
C VAL A 106 12.54 2.57 -5.29
N ARG A 107 11.76 3.46 -4.67
CA ARG A 107 11.76 3.69 -3.21
C ARG A 107 10.39 3.39 -2.60
N GLY A 108 10.40 3.02 -1.33
CA GLY A 108 9.18 2.81 -0.53
C GLY A 108 8.51 1.45 -0.72
N ALA A 109 8.98 0.62 -1.65
CA ALA A 109 8.48 -0.73 -1.82
C ALA A 109 8.74 -1.56 -0.55
N VAL A 110 7.74 -2.35 -0.15
CA VAL A 110 7.90 -3.35 0.91
C VAL A 110 8.90 -4.41 0.46
N ASP A 111 9.80 -4.82 1.35
CA ASP A 111 10.80 -5.85 1.06
C ASP A 111 10.13 -7.15 0.58
N ASN A 112 10.75 -7.80 -0.41
CA ASN A 112 10.25 -9.02 -1.05
C ASN A 112 8.84 -8.90 -1.66
N SER A 113 8.38 -7.68 -1.96
CA SER A 113 7.13 -7.47 -2.71
C SER A 113 7.35 -7.38 -4.21
N LEU A 114 6.28 -7.65 -4.97
CA LEU A 114 6.28 -7.53 -6.43
C LEU A 114 6.35 -6.05 -6.84
N VAL A 115 7.23 -5.76 -7.81
CA VAL A 115 7.27 -4.48 -8.54
C VAL A 115 6.81 -4.75 -9.97
N LEU A 116 5.80 -4.00 -10.42
CA LEU A 116 5.31 -4.05 -11.80
C LEU A 116 5.83 -2.81 -12.53
N VAL A 117 6.47 -3.03 -13.68
CA VAL A 117 7.01 -1.95 -14.51
C VAL A 117 6.47 -2.06 -15.93
N ASP A 118 5.79 -1.01 -16.37
CA ASP A 118 5.37 -0.84 -17.75
C ASP A 118 6.35 0.12 -18.42
N TYR A 119 7.04 -0.35 -19.45
CA TYR A 119 8.07 0.43 -20.14
C TYR A 119 8.14 0.07 -21.63
N THR A 120 8.75 0.94 -22.42
CA THR A 120 9.10 0.69 -23.82
C THR A 120 10.61 0.65 -23.96
N TRP A 121 11.10 -0.15 -24.90
CA TRP A 121 12.52 -0.33 -25.16
C TRP A 121 12.82 -0.14 -26.64
N LYS A 122 14.06 0.21 -26.95
CA LYS A 122 14.52 0.33 -28.34
C LYS A 122 14.91 -1.05 -28.83
N MET A 123 14.26 -1.51 -29.90
CA MET A 123 14.62 -2.77 -30.54
C MET A 123 16.03 -2.65 -31.13
N PRO A 124 16.97 -3.56 -30.79
CA PRO A 124 18.27 -3.61 -31.43
C PRO A 124 18.07 -3.82 -32.92
N ALA A 125 18.70 -2.98 -33.74
CA ALA A 125 18.70 -3.20 -35.18
C ALA A 125 19.42 -4.52 -35.48
N LEU A 126 18.79 -5.40 -36.26
CA LEU A 126 19.46 -6.56 -36.85
C LEU A 126 20.53 -6.03 -37.81
N ILE A 127 21.78 -6.40 -37.55
CA ILE A 127 22.94 -6.13 -38.42
C ILE A 127 23.02 -7.21 -39.50
#